data_AF-A0A497TWG4-F1
#
_entry.id   AF-A0A497TWG4-F1
#
_cell.length_a   1.000
_cell.length_b   1.000
_cell.length_c   1.000
_cell.angle_alpha   90.00
_cell.angle_beta   90.00
_cell.angle_gamma   90.00
#
_symmetry.space_group_name_H-M   'P 1'
#
loop_
_entity.id
_entity.type
_entity.pdbx_description
1 polymer ?
#
loop_
_entity_poly.entity_id
_entity_poly.type
_entity_poly.pdbx_seq_one_letter_code
_entity_poly.pdbx_strand_id
1 'polypeptide(L)'
;MIRYCSQKQLTLAEFDWPFQTALDENNRWVKMGECIPWDELAEGYYQGLSTKQGRPAKDARLVIGAVIIKHKLCLSDQETVAQIQENPYLQYFVGLPGYQMEEPFAPSLFVEIRKRMGQTVFEVFHGAIIDSLESAKAKRKSASARNQPQPGKVERSHEQDDTDDLLLESGGTSEEEAPRHQGKLRLDATVAPQAIRYPTDLSWLNEAREFSEQMIAVRYSKRG
;
A
#
# COMPACT_ATOMS: atom_id res chain seq x y z
N MET A 1 3.16 -20.41 33.33
CA MET A 1 4.63 -20.36 33.20
C MET A 1 5.03 -18.89 33.25
N ILE A 2 5.68 -18.43 34.32
CA ILE A 2 5.97 -17.00 34.50
C ILE A 2 7.20 -16.63 33.66
N ARG A 3 7.08 -15.65 32.76
CA ARG A 3 8.22 -15.03 32.07
C ARG A 3 8.65 -13.81 32.86
N TYR A 4 9.81 -13.89 33.52
CA TYR A 4 10.43 -12.78 34.22
C TYR A 4 11.60 -12.26 33.38
N CYS A 5 11.56 -10.98 33.00
CA CYS A 5 12.71 -10.28 32.41
C CYS A 5 13.34 -9.40 33.49
N SER A 6 14.65 -9.55 33.69
CA SER A 6 15.40 -8.79 34.70
C SER A 6 15.51 -7.31 34.34
N GLN A 7 15.34 -6.43 35.34
CA GLN A 7 15.45 -4.98 35.17
C GLN A 7 16.90 -4.48 35.03
N LYS A 8 17.92 -5.34 35.24
CA LYS A 8 19.32 -5.05 34.94
C LYS A 8 19.63 -5.38 33.47
N GLN A 9 18.90 -4.72 32.57
CA GLN A 9 19.06 -4.86 31.12
C GLN A 9 20.49 -4.48 30.72
N LEU A 10 21.10 -5.29 29.85
CA LEU A 10 22.48 -5.10 29.38
C LEU A 10 22.65 -3.74 28.72
N THR A 11 23.88 -3.20 28.77
CA THR A 11 24.21 -1.99 28.01
C THR A 11 24.18 -2.29 26.51
N LEU A 12 23.91 -1.27 25.68
CA LEU A 12 23.81 -1.43 24.21
C LEU A 12 25.06 -2.05 23.55
N ALA A 13 26.22 -2.00 24.22
CA ALA A 13 27.47 -2.60 23.75
C ALA A 13 27.56 -4.13 23.97
N GLU A 14 26.73 -4.70 24.84
CA GLU A 14 26.72 -6.12 25.23
C GLU A 14 25.51 -6.88 24.66
N PHE A 15 24.59 -6.18 23.97
CA PHE A 15 23.45 -6.79 23.30
C PHE A 15 23.87 -7.40 21.95
N ASP A 16 24.47 -8.59 22.08
CA ASP A 16 24.83 -9.58 21.05
C ASP A 16 24.64 -9.14 19.58
N TRP A 17 25.74 -8.70 18.96
CA TRP A 17 25.79 -8.30 17.56
C TRP A 17 26.48 -9.43 16.75
N PRO A 18 25.73 -10.40 16.19
CA PRO A 18 26.33 -11.43 15.35
C PRO A 18 26.87 -10.76 14.08
N PHE A 19 28.17 -10.92 13.81
CA PHE A 19 28.89 -10.20 12.74
C PHE A 19 28.45 -10.52 11.30
N GLN A 20 27.40 -11.33 11.14
CA GLN A 20 26.61 -11.50 9.93
C GLN A 20 25.14 -11.65 10.35
N THR A 21 24.48 -10.53 10.66
CA THR A 21 23.02 -10.50 10.76
C THR A 21 22.47 -10.79 9.37
N ALA A 22 22.15 -12.05 9.09
CA ALA A 22 21.34 -12.40 7.94
C ALA A 22 20.03 -11.62 8.08
N LEU A 23 19.78 -10.65 7.20
CA LEU A 23 18.49 -9.98 7.15
C LEU A 23 17.44 -11.05 6.87
N ASP A 24 16.35 -11.05 7.62
CA ASP A 24 15.25 -11.97 7.35
C ASP A 24 14.72 -11.74 5.93
N GLU A 25 15.02 -12.66 5.01
CA GLU A 25 14.49 -12.68 3.64
C GLU A 25 12.95 -12.65 3.65
N ASN A 26 12.35 -13.13 4.74
CA ASN A 26 10.92 -13.11 4.95
C ASN A 26 10.33 -11.71 5.28
N ASN A 27 11.16 -10.70 5.57
CA ASN A 27 10.72 -9.35 5.91
C ASN A 27 9.98 -8.68 4.74
N ARG A 28 8.90 -7.96 5.07
CA ARG A 28 8.08 -7.21 4.11
C ARG A 28 8.88 -6.28 3.19
N TRP A 29 9.96 -5.67 3.68
CA TRP A 29 10.78 -4.73 2.91
C TRP A 29 11.73 -5.44 1.95
N VAL A 30 12.28 -6.60 2.32
CA VAL A 30 13.15 -7.41 1.45
C VAL A 30 12.35 -7.91 0.25
N LYS A 31 11.21 -8.57 0.51
CA LYS A 31 10.28 -9.04 -0.53
C LYS A 31 9.73 -7.91 -1.41
N MET A 32 9.49 -6.72 -0.84
CA MET A 32 9.07 -5.56 -1.63
C MET A 32 10.21 -5.07 -2.53
N GLY A 33 11.45 -5.08 -2.05
CA GLY A 33 12.63 -4.73 -2.84
C GLY A 33 12.86 -5.67 -4.02
N GLU A 34 12.60 -6.96 -3.87
CA GLU A 34 12.70 -7.96 -4.96
C GLU A 34 11.61 -7.80 -6.04
N CYS A 35 10.43 -7.32 -5.66
CA CYS A 35 9.30 -7.13 -6.58
C CYS A 35 9.39 -5.85 -7.42
N ILE A 36 10.28 -4.90 -7.09
CA ILE A 36 10.34 -3.58 -7.73
C ILE A 36 11.35 -3.60 -8.91
N PRO A 37 10.96 -3.12 -10.11
CA PRO A 37 11.86 -2.99 -11.25
C PRO A 37 12.80 -1.78 -11.09
N TRP A 38 13.84 -1.92 -10.26
CA TRP A 38 14.73 -0.80 -9.93
C TRP A 38 15.44 -0.19 -11.15
N ASP A 39 15.78 -0.99 -12.16
CA ASP A 39 16.50 -0.54 -13.35
C ASP A 39 15.62 0.39 -14.23
N GLU A 40 14.37 0.00 -14.51
CA GLU A 40 13.40 0.81 -15.26
C GLU A 40 13.12 2.15 -14.55
N LEU A 41 12.97 2.12 -13.22
CA LEU A 41 12.77 3.31 -12.40
C LEU A 41 14.04 4.19 -12.35
N ALA A 42 15.23 3.58 -12.37
CA ALA A 42 16.49 4.31 -12.44
C ALA A 42 16.66 5.00 -13.80
N GLU A 43 16.34 4.32 -14.92
CA GLU A 43 16.34 4.92 -16.25
C GLU A 43 15.40 6.13 -16.33
N GLY A 44 14.15 5.99 -15.88
CA GLY A 44 13.18 7.10 -15.83
C GLY A 44 13.66 8.29 -14.97
N TYR A 45 14.39 8.02 -13.89
CA TYR A 45 15.00 9.07 -13.05
C TYR A 45 16.19 9.76 -13.75
N TYR A 46 17.07 8.99 -14.40
CA TYR A 46 18.26 9.53 -15.07
C TYR A 46 17.93 10.32 -16.35
N GLN A 47 16.79 10.05 -17.00
CA GLN A 47 16.29 10.87 -18.12
C GLN A 47 16.08 12.36 -17.73
N GLY A 48 15.74 12.63 -16.45
CA GLY A 48 15.60 13.99 -15.92
C GLY A 48 16.91 14.68 -15.50
N LEU A 49 18.08 14.04 -15.70
CA LEU A 49 19.38 14.50 -15.20
C LEU A 49 20.38 14.74 -16.35
N SER A 50 21.15 15.82 -16.26
CA SER A 50 22.24 16.10 -17.21
C SER A 50 23.50 15.29 -16.87
N THR A 51 24.00 14.52 -17.83
CA THR A 51 25.22 13.72 -17.67
C THR A 51 26.51 14.55 -17.58
N LYS A 52 26.48 15.83 -18.01
CA LYS A 52 27.69 16.64 -18.21
C LYS A 52 27.86 17.81 -17.22
N GLN A 53 26.83 18.15 -16.45
CA GLN A 53 26.84 19.39 -15.68
C GLN A 53 26.06 19.26 -14.36
N GLY A 54 26.73 19.56 -13.25
CA GLY A 54 26.15 19.58 -11.91
C GLY A 54 26.96 18.78 -10.89
N ARG A 55 26.47 18.77 -9.64
CA ARG A 55 26.95 17.86 -8.59
C ARG A 55 26.44 16.43 -8.90
N PRO A 56 27.24 15.36 -8.69
CA PRO A 56 26.75 14.01 -8.87
C PRO A 56 25.49 13.77 -8.03
N ALA A 57 24.48 13.17 -8.65
CA ALA A 57 23.26 12.77 -7.96
C ALA A 57 23.55 11.63 -6.96
N LYS A 58 22.77 11.57 -5.89
CA LYS A 58 22.65 10.36 -5.07
C LYS A 58 22.02 9.24 -5.93
N ASP A 59 22.32 8.01 -5.57
CA ASP A 59 21.82 6.81 -6.25
C ASP A 59 20.29 6.84 -6.45
N ALA A 60 19.84 6.41 -7.62
CA ALA A 60 18.43 6.36 -7.98
C ALA A 60 17.63 5.48 -7.01
N ARG A 61 18.15 4.29 -6.69
CA ARG A 61 17.51 3.36 -5.75
C ARG A 61 17.38 3.97 -4.35
N LEU A 62 18.41 4.67 -3.88
CA LEU A 62 18.38 5.39 -2.60
C LEU A 62 17.24 6.42 -2.55
N VAL A 63 17.11 7.22 -3.61
CA VAL A 63 16.09 8.27 -3.72
C VAL A 63 14.68 7.70 -3.85
N ILE A 64 14.48 6.77 -4.78
CA ILE A 64 13.17 6.18 -5.07
C ILE A 64 12.70 5.35 -3.87
N GLY A 65 13.59 4.57 -3.26
CA GLY A 65 13.31 3.83 -2.03
C GLY A 65 12.86 4.73 -0.89
N ALA A 66 13.53 5.87 -0.66
CA ALA A 66 13.10 6.83 0.36
C ALA A 66 11.72 7.46 0.07
N VAL A 67 11.41 7.77 -1.20
CA VAL A 67 10.07 8.24 -1.60
C VAL A 67 9.02 7.16 -1.31
N ILE A 68 9.28 5.91 -1.67
CA ILE A 68 8.35 4.79 -1.41
C ILE A 68 8.12 4.60 0.10
N ILE A 69 9.19 4.61 0.93
CA ILE A 69 9.09 4.50 2.39
C ILE A 69 8.23 5.63 2.95
N LYS A 70 8.48 6.88 2.55
CA LYS A 70 7.69 8.04 2.97
C LYS A 70 6.20 7.82 2.68
N HIS A 71 5.86 7.43 1.45
CA HIS A 71 4.45 7.24 1.06
C HIS A 71 3.81 6.01 1.70
N LYS A 72 4.58 4.93 2.00
CA LYS A 72 4.06 3.73 2.67
C LYS A 72 3.83 3.91 4.17
N LEU A 73 4.62 4.75 4.84
CA LEU A 73 4.53 4.99 6.28
C LEU A 73 3.84 6.34 6.62
N CYS A 74 3.50 7.15 5.62
CA CYS A 74 2.87 8.48 5.77
C CYS A 74 3.67 9.46 6.66
N LEU A 75 5.01 9.38 6.62
CA LEU A 75 5.90 10.12 7.51
C LEU A 75 6.28 11.51 6.98
N SER A 76 6.82 12.34 7.88
CA SER A 76 7.49 13.58 7.49
C SER A 76 8.85 13.32 6.82
N ASP A 77 9.40 14.33 6.13
CA ASP A 77 10.64 14.19 5.37
C ASP A 77 11.86 13.91 6.25
N GLN A 78 11.92 14.57 7.41
CA GLN A 78 12.97 14.40 8.42
C GLN A 78 12.87 13.04 9.11
N GLU A 79 11.65 12.64 9.47
CA GLU A 79 11.36 11.36 10.10
C GLU A 79 11.59 10.17 9.15
N THR A 80 11.37 10.34 7.85
CA THR A 80 11.74 9.33 6.83
C THR A 80 13.25 9.08 6.84
N VAL A 81 14.07 10.14 6.94
CA VAL A 81 15.54 10.01 7.02
C VAL A 81 15.96 9.32 8.32
N ALA A 82 15.39 9.74 9.47
CA ALA A 82 15.65 9.13 10.76
C ALA A 82 15.26 7.63 10.78
N GLN A 83 14.10 7.26 10.24
CA GLN A 83 13.68 5.86 10.14
C GLN A 83 14.63 5.03 9.27
N ILE A 84 15.15 5.57 8.16
CA ILE A 84 16.16 4.87 7.34
C ILE A 84 17.47 4.70 8.11
N GLN A 85 17.90 5.70 8.90
CA GLN A 85 19.07 5.60 9.76
C GLN A 85 18.89 4.54 10.85
N GLU A 86 17.73 4.50 11.52
CA GLU A 86 17.44 3.58 12.63
C GLU A 86 17.23 2.11 12.20
N ASN A 87 16.78 1.86 10.96
CA ASN A 87 16.27 0.54 10.56
C ASN A 87 17.11 -0.13 9.45
N PRO A 88 17.86 -1.22 9.76
CA PRO A 88 18.66 -1.96 8.78
C PRO A 88 17.88 -2.46 7.56
N TYR A 89 16.61 -2.85 7.72
CA TYR A 89 15.76 -3.31 6.62
C TYR A 89 15.42 -2.20 5.63
N LEU A 90 15.30 -0.95 6.11
CA LEU A 90 15.08 0.20 5.26
C LEU A 90 16.37 0.55 4.49
N GLN A 91 17.54 0.47 5.13
CA GLN A 91 18.83 0.68 4.45
C GLN A 91 19.06 -0.33 3.32
N TYR A 92 18.73 -1.61 3.54
CA TYR A 92 18.79 -2.65 2.51
C TYR A 92 17.81 -2.39 1.36
N PHE A 93 16.55 -2.05 1.66
CA PHE A 93 15.54 -1.71 0.65
C PHE A 93 16.04 -0.58 -0.26
N VAL A 94 16.55 0.48 0.37
CA VAL A 94 17.13 1.70 -0.22
C VAL A 94 18.46 1.44 -0.95
N GLY A 95 19.06 0.24 -0.84
CA GLY A 95 20.20 -0.21 -1.65
C GLY A 95 21.58 0.07 -1.06
N LEU A 96 21.69 0.37 0.24
CA LEU A 96 22.99 0.57 0.89
C LEU A 96 23.75 -0.78 1.04
N PRO A 97 25.09 -0.81 0.87
CA PRO A 97 25.88 -2.04 0.86
C PRO A 97 26.06 -2.69 2.24
N GLY A 98 25.68 -1.98 3.31
CA GLY A 98 25.78 -2.43 4.70
C GLY A 98 25.16 -1.39 5.62
N TYR A 99 24.91 -1.76 6.87
CA TYR A 99 24.30 -0.87 7.85
C TYR A 99 25.24 0.27 8.24
N GLN A 100 24.75 1.51 8.17
CA GLN A 100 25.46 2.73 8.50
C GLN A 100 24.69 3.52 9.56
N MET A 101 25.41 4.05 10.56
CA MET A 101 24.83 4.88 11.63
C MET A 101 24.67 6.35 11.21
N GLU A 102 25.10 6.74 10.02
CA GLU A 102 25.03 8.11 9.50
C GLU A 102 23.75 8.36 8.70
N GLU A 103 23.31 9.62 8.61
CA GLU A 103 22.16 10.00 7.79
C GLU A 103 22.46 9.79 6.28
N PRO A 104 21.63 9.05 5.51
CA PRO A 104 21.88 8.77 4.09
C PRO A 104 21.90 10.04 3.22
N PHE A 105 21.12 11.05 3.60
CA PHE A 105 21.10 12.40 3.02
C PHE A 105 20.38 13.37 3.97
N ALA A 106 20.76 14.65 3.93
CA ALA A 106 20.09 15.68 4.70
C ALA A 106 18.60 15.83 4.29
N PRO A 107 17.66 16.01 5.23
CA PRO A 107 16.23 16.14 4.93
C PRO A 107 15.88 17.26 3.92
N SER A 108 16.66 18.34 3.90
CA SER A 108 16.51 19.44 2.92
C SER A 108 16.71 18.98 1.47
N LEU A 109 17.71 18.14 1.21
CA LEU A 109 17.96 17.57 -0.12
C LEU A 109 16.80 16.70 -0.59
N PHE A 110 16.12 16.01 0.34
CA PHE A 110 14.96 15.18 0.01
C PHE A 110 13.76 16.01 -0.50
N VAL A 111 13.57 17.21 0.06
CA VAL A 111 12.56 18.17 -0.41
C VAL A 111 12.89 18.62 -1.84
N GLU A 112 14.14 18.98 -2.11
CA GLU A 112 14.60 19.41 -3.44
C GLU A 112 14.44 18.30 -4.48
N ILE A 113 14.86 17.07 -4.14
CA ILE A 113 14.75 15.91 -5.01
C ILE A 113 13.29 15.62 -5.35
N ARG A 114 12.37 15.68 -4.38
CA ARG A 114 10.93 15.45 -4.63
C ARG A 114 10.30 16.56 -5.47
N LYS A 115 10.69 17.82 -5.27
CA LYS A 115 10.29 18.94 -6.13
C LYS A 115 10.79 18.77 -7.56
N ARG A 116 12.00 18.23 -7.76
CA ARG A 116 12.57 17.94 -9.08
C ARG A 116 11.91 16.78 -9.81
N MET A 117 11.54 15.71 -9.09
CA MET A 117 10.79 14.59 -9.67
C MET A 117 9.48 15.05 -10.31
N GLY A 118 8.73 15.92 -9.61
CA GLY A 118 7.45 16.42 -10.11
C GLY A 118 6.41 15.32 -10.34
N GLN A 119 5.34 15.68 -11.04
CA GLN A 119 4.25 14.75 -11.35
C GLN A 119 4.62 13.80 -12.51
N THR A 120 5.30 14.31 -13.54
CA THR A 120 5.57 13.59 -14.79
C THR A 120 6.49 12.39 -14.62
N VAL A 121 7.55 12.50 -13.82
CA VAL A 121 8.44 11.36 -13.54
C VAL A 121 7.72 10.32 -12.67
N PHE A 122 6.82 10.76 -11.78
CA PHE A 122 6.00 9.86 -10.96
C PHE A 122 4.97 9.08 -11.80
N GLU A 123 4.39 9.70 -12.83
CA GLU A 123 3.51 9.03 -13.80
C GLU A 123 4.26 7.95 -14.60
N VAL A 124 5.49 8.21 -15.05
CA VAL A 124 6.36 7.22 -15.70
C VAL A 124 6.66 6.04 -14.76
N PHE A 125 7.00 6.32 -13.50
CA PHE A 125 7.21 5.25 -12.50
C PHE A 125 5.96 4.42 -12.24
N HIS A 126 4.79 5.06 -12.19
CA HIS A 126 3.52 4.37 -11.98
C HIS A 126 3.19 3.44 -13.16
N GLY A 127 3.45 3.87 -14.40
CA GLY A 127 3.35 3.04 -15.61
C GLY A 127 4.26 1.82 -15.54
N ALA A 128 5.56 2.01 -15.33
CA ALA A 128 6.53 0.92 -15.24
C ALA A 128 6.17 -0.13 -14.15
N ILE A 129 5.65 0.33 -13.00
CA ILE A 129 5.18 -0.57 -11.93
C ILE A 129 3.95 -1.39 -12.39
N ILE A 130 3.00 -0.78 -13.11
CA ILE A 130 1.84 -1.50 -13.66
C ILE A 130 2.29 -2.53 -14.70
N ASP A 131 3.11 -2.15 -15.66
CA ASP A 131 3.59 -3.03 -16.74
C ASP A 131 4.37 -4.23 -16.19
N SER A 132 5.21 -4.00 -15.17
CA SER A 132 5.90 -5.05 -14.41
C SER A 132 4.94 -5.97 -13.66
N LEU A 133 3.89 -5.44 -13.03
CA LEU A 133 2.87 -6.23 -12.33
C LEU A 133 2.01 -7.07 -13.30
N GLU A 134 1.64 -6.52 -14.46
CA GLU A 134 0.93 -7.26 -15.51
C GLU A 134 1.80 -8.39 -16.08
N SER A 135 3.06 -8.10 -16.35
CA SER A 135 4.06 -9.09 -16.79
C SER A 135 4.25 -10.21 -15.76
N ALA A 136 4.28 -9.88 -14.45
CA ALA A 136 4.34 -10.86 -13.38
C ALA A 136 3.06 -11.71 -13.27
N LYS A 137 1.87 -11.09 -13.42
CA LYS A 137 0.58 -11.80 -13.47
C LYS A 137 0.51 -12.76 -14.67
N ALA A 138 0.98 -12.33 -15.85
CA ALA A 138 1.04 -13.17 -17.05
C ALA A 138 1.96 -14.39 -16.85
N LYS A 139 3.16 -14.18 -16.28
CA LYS A 139 4.07 -15.28 -15.91
C LYS A 139 3.41 -16.27 -14.94
N ARG A 140 2.73 -15.80 -13.88
CA ARG A 140 1.99 -16.66 -12.94
C ARG A 140 0.86 -17.46 -13.59
N LYS A 141 0.08 -16.84 -14.50
CA LYS A 141 -0.95 -17.56 -15.28
C LYS A 141 -0.34 -18.67 -16.16
N SER A 142 0.78 -18.39 -16.83
CA SER A 142 1.47 -19.39 -17.67
C SER A 142 2.10 -20.54 -16.88
N ALA A 143 2.60 -20.27 -15.66
CA ALA A 143 3.14 -21.30 -14.77
C ALA A 143 2.06 -22.24 -14.23
N SER A 144 0.89 -21.69 -13.84
CA SER A 144 -0.24 -22.49 -13.36
C SER A 144 -0.78 -23.44 -14.45
N ALA A 145 -0.81 -23.00 -15.71
CA ALA A 145 -1.25 -23.82 -16.84
C ALA A 145 -0.33 -25.01 -17.17
N ARG A 146 0.90 -25.07 -16.62
CA ARG A 146 1.88 -26.13 -16.92
C ARG A 146 1.87 -27.30 -15.91
N ASN A 147 1.21 -27.14 -14.75
CA ASN A 147 1.04 -28.21 -13.76
C ASN A 147 -0.36 -28.85 -13.88
N GLN A 148 -0.57 -29.68 -14.90
CA GLN A 148 -1.62 -30.70 -14.85
C GLN A 148 -1.09 -31.94 -14.09
N PRO A 149 -1.79 -32.42 -13.04
CA PRO A 149 -1.33 -33.58 -12.27
C PRO A 149 -1.58 -34.90 -13.01
N GLN A 150 -0.60 -35.80 -12.97
CA GLN A 150 -0.80 -37.20 -13.36
C GLN A 150 -1.66 -37.93 -12.29
N PRO A 151 -2.54 -38.86 -12.68
CA PRO A 151 -3.42 -39.53 -11.73
C PRO A 151 -2.69 -40.64 -10.97
N GLY A 152 -2.70 -40.60 -9.64
CA GLY A 152 -2.53 -41.79 -8.81
C GLY A 152 -1.56 -41.72 -7.64
N LYS A 153 -2.00 -41.12 -6.52
CA LYS A 153 -2.07 -41.79 -5.21
C LYS A 153 -2.88 -40.95 -4.22
N VAL A 154 -3.65 -41.65 -3.38
CA VAL A 154 -4.58 -41.05 -2.42
C VAL A 154 -3.96 -41.11 -1.02
N GLU A 155 -3.65 -39.96 -0.44
CA GLU A 155 -3.63 -39.79 1.02
C GLU A 155 -4.37 -38.50 1.38
N ARG A 156 -5.15 -38.56 2.47
CA ARG A 156 -6.07 -37.50 2.91
C ARG A 156 -5.54 -36.86 4.19
N SER A 157 -5.40 -35.54 4.17
CA SER A 157 -5.50 -34.71 5.38
C SER A 157 -6.08 -33.35 4.99
N HIS A 158 -7.31 -33.09 5.45
CA HIS A 158 -7.90 -31.74 5.43
C HIS A 158 -7.09 -30.83 6.35
N GLU A 159 -6.87 -29.59 5.93
CA GLU A 159 -7.32 -28.41 6.67
C GLU A 159 -7.43 -27.25 5.67
N GLN A 160 -8.53 -26.49 5.73
CA GLN A 160 -8.91 -25.50 4.71
C GLN A 160 -8.50 -24.10 5.14
N ASP A 161 -7.89 -23.36 4.22
CA ASP A 161 -7.54 -21.95 4.37
C ASP A 161 -8.39 -21.14 3.36
N ASP A 162 -9.59 -20.75 3.79
CA ASP A 162 -10.52 -19.98 2.96
C ASP A 162 -10.31 -18.47 3.22
N THR A 163 -9.45 -17.86 2.41
CA THR A 163 -9.44 -16.42 2.18
C THR A 163 -10.06 -16.13 0.82
N ASP A 164 -11.16 -15.39 0.78
CA ASP A 164 -11.76 -14.93 -0.48
C ASP A 164 -11.88 -13.40 -0.46
N ASP A 165 -11.23 -12.77 -1.45
CA ASP A 165 -11.13 -11.33 -1.67
C ASP A 165 -11.66 -11.08 -3.08
N LEU A 166 -12.80 -10.38 -3.19
CA LEU A 166 -13.50 -10.18 -4.46
C LEU A 166 -13.82 -8.70 -4.71
N LEU A 167 -13.20 -8.17 -5.76
CA LEU A 167 -13.61 -6.95 -6.45
C LEU A 167 -14.08 -7.26 -7.88
N LEU A 168 -14.95 -6.38 -8.38
CA LEU A 168 -15.78 -6.53 -9.58
C LEU A 168 -14.99 -6.71 -10.89
N GLU A 169 -15.62 -7.35 -11.89
CA GLU A 169 -15.87 -6.73 -13.20
C GLU A 169 -17.11 -7.34 -13.92
N SER A 170 -17.43 -6.89 -15.15
CA SER A 170 -18.79 -6.80 -15.73
C SER A 170 -19.03 -7.62 -17.02
N GLY A 171 -20.30 -8.02 -17.27
CA GLY A 171 -20.85 -8.63 -18.50
C GLY A 171 -20.64 -10.15 -18.59
N GLY A 172 -21.65 -11.03 -18.66
CA GLY A 172 -22.91 -11.01 -19.41
C GLY A 172 -22.74 -11.89 -20.66
N THR A 173 -23.42 -13.03 -20.89
CA THR A 173 -24.56 -13.73 -20.23
C THR A 173 -24.30 -15.26 -20.25
N SER A 174 -25.14 -16.24 -19.86
CA SER A 174 -26.59 -16.28 -19.57
C SER A 174 -26.98 -17.46 -18.62
N GLU A 175 -28.05 -17.25 -17.86
CA GLU A 175 -29.04 -18.25 -17.37
C GLU A 175 -28.60 -19.64 -16.86
N GLU A 176 -28.14 -19.69 -15.61
CA GLU A 176 -28.77 -20.55 -14.57
C GLU A 176 -28.98 -19.66 -13.32
N GLU A 177 -30.24 -19.44 -12.90
CA GLU A 177 -30.55 -18.49 -11.82
C GLU A 177 -30.35 -19.07 -10.41
N ALA A 178 -29.10 -19.02 -9.92
CA ALA A 178 -28.87 -18.97 -8.48
C ALA A 178 -29.39 -17.63 -7.91
N PRO A 179 -29.97 -17.61 -6.69
CA PRO A 179 -30.54 -16.38 -6.12
C PRO A 179 -29.44 -15.34 -5.88
N ARG A 180 -29.39 -14.32 -6.73
CA ARG A 180 -28.48 -13.18 -6.60
C ARG A 180 -28.76 -12.43 -5.30
N HIS A 181 -27.97 -12.70 -4.27
CA HIS A 181 -28.02 -12.03 -2.98
C HIS A 181 -27.58 -10.57 -3.10
N GLN A 182 -28.54 -9.69 -3.37
CA GLN A 182 -28.36 -8.24 -3.44
C GLN A 182 -28.49 -7.63 -2.04
N GLY A 183 -27.42 -7.01 -1.56
CA GLY A 183 -27.38 -6.35 -0.26
C GLY A 183 -26.01 -5.72 0.01
N LYS A 184 -25.95 -4.78 0.96
CA LYS A 184 -24.67 -4.21 1.41
C LYS A 184 -24.17 -5.00 2.63
N LEU A 185 -23.09 -5.75 2.47
CA LEU A 185 -22.44 -6.46 3.57
C LEU A 185 -21.82 -5.47 4.55
N ARG A 186 -22.19 -5.56 5.83
CA ARG A 186 -21.58 -4.79 6.92
C ARG A 186 -20.60 -5.69 7.67
N LEU A 187 -19.31 -5.50 7.38
CA LEU A 187 -18.21 -6.31 7.93
C LEU A 187 -17.91 -5.98 9.41
N ASP A 188 -18.28 -4.80 9.89
CA ASP A 188 -18.06 -4.36 11.26
C ASP A 188 -19.37 -3.84 11.89
N ALA A 189 -19.61 -4.27 13.14
CA ALA A 189 -20.72 -3.83 13.97
C ALA A 189 -20.66 -2.32 14.27
N THR A 190 -19.47 -1.70 14.32
CA THR A 190 -19.32 -0.25 14.58
C THR A 190 -19.85 0.62 13.44
N VAL A 191 -19.93 0.10 12.20
CA VAL A 191 -20.27 0.86 10.99
C VAL A 191 -21.79 1.04 10.86
N ALA A 192 -22.38 1.69 11.87
CA ALA A 192 -23.70 2.31 11.90
C ALA A 192 -24.01 3.11 10.61
N PRO A 193 -24.90 2.74 9.66
CA PRO A 193 -25.35 3.70 8.66
C PRO A 193 -26.24 4.74 9.37
N GLN A 194 -25.61 5.82 9.86
CA GLN A 194 -26.33 6.96 10.42
C GLN A 194 -27.03 7.70 9.28
N ALA A 195 -28.36 7.78 9.35
CA ALA A 195 -29.19 8.55 8.43
C ALA A 195 -29.14 10.06 8.76
N ILE A 196 -27.93 10.61 8.86
CA ILE A 196 -27.64 12.00 9.20
C ILE A 196 -26.99 12.65 7.97
N ARG A 197 -27.48 13.82 7.51
CA ARG A 197 -26.86 14.52 6.38
C ARG A 197 -25.64 15.30 6.88
N TYR A 198 -24.50 15.10 6.23
CA TYR A 198 -23.26 15.80 6.55
C TYR A 198 -23.26 17.23 5.97
N PRO A 199 -22.68 18.26 6.64
CA PRO A 199 -22.21 18.30 8.03
C PRO A 199 -23.17 19.02 9.00
N THR A 200 -24.24 19.65 8.49
CA THR A 200 -25.24 20.38 9.28
C THR A 200 -26.63 20.29 8.62
N ASP A 201 -27.67 20.00 9.39
CA ASP A 201 -29.06 19.76 8.93
C ASP A 201 -29.82 21.02 8.46
N LEU A 202 -29.11 22.00 7.87
CA LEU A 202 -29.70 23.27 7.40
C LEU A 202 -30.77 23.08 6.32
N SER A 203 -30.60 22.07 5.44
CA SER A 203 -31.60 21.72 4.42
C SER A 203 -32.84 21.05 5.00
N TRP A 204 -32.72 20.36 6.13
CA TRP A 204 -33.77 19.50 6.67
C TRP A 204 -34.95 20.31 7.22
N LEU A 205 -34.69 21.49 7.80
CA LEU A 205 -35.74 22.42 8.22
C LEU A 205 -36.56 22.98 7.03
N ASN A 206 -35.94 23.16 5.86
CA ASN A 206 -36.65 23.60 4.67
C ASN A 206 -37.47 22.45 4.06
N GLU A 207 -36.90 21.26 3.98
CA GLU A 207 -37.59 20.04 3.54
C GLU A 207 -38.81 19.73 4.44
N ALA A 208 -38.68 19.89 5.77
CA ALA A 208 -39.78 19.77 6.71
C ALA A 208 -40.87 20.85 6.54
N ARG A 209 -40.49 22.10 6.20
CA ARG A 209 -41.45 23.16 5.85
C ARG A 209 -42.23 22.76 4.60
N GLU A 210 -41.57 22.39 3.52
CA GLU A 210 -42.19 22.00 2.25
C GLU A 210 -43.17 20.83 2.43
N PHE A 211 -42.80 19.81 3.20
CA PHE A 211 -43.73 18.72 3.56
C PHE A 211 -44.95 19.22 4.36
N SER A 212 -44.77 20.16 5.29
CA SER A 212 -45.89 20.73 6.04
C SER A 212 -46.85 21.53 5.16
N GLU A 213 -46.31 22.31 4.21
CA GLU A 213 -47.09 23.08 3.24
C GLU A 213 -47.85 22.16 2.28
N GLN A 214 -47.24 21.06 1.82
CA GLN A 214 -47.92 20.02 1.03
C GLN A 214 -49.06 19.36 1.82
N MET A 215 -48.85 19.00 3.10
CA MET A 215 -49.91 18.45 3.94
C MET A 215 -51.09 19.41 4.13
N ILE A 216 -50.79 20.71 4.32
CA ILE A 216 -51.82 21.76 4.40
C ILE A 216 -52.55 21.87 3.06
N ALA A 217 -51.84 21.96 1.93
CA ALA A 217 -52.44 22.04 0.60
C ALA A 217 -53.37 20.85 0.31
N VAL A 218 -52.96 19.61 0.60
CA VAL A 218 -53.79 18.40 0.44
C VAL A 218 -55.05 18.45 1.33
N ARG A 219 -54.95 19.00 2.55
CA ARG A 219 -56.09 19.10 3.48
C ARG A 219 -57.10 20.16 3.05
N TYR A 220 -56.63 21.32 2.57
CA TYR A 220 -57.50 22.43 2.17
C TYR A 220 -58.00 22.31 0.73
N SER A 221 -57.29 21.62 -0.16
CA SER A 221 -57.75 21.27 -1.53
C SER A 221 -59.04 20.44 -1.54
N LYS A 222 -59.34 19.70 -0.46
CA LYS A 222 -60.57 18.90 -0.31
C LYS A 222 -61.73 19.65 0.37
N ARG A 223 -61.64 20.99 0.48
CA ARG A 223 -62.62 21.82 1.20
C ARG A 223 -63.23 22.96 0.36
N GLY A 224 -63.08 22.89 -0.96
CA GLY A 224 -63.82 23.66 -1.96
C GLY A 224 -64.71 22.75 -2.78
#